data_AF-A0A387HKY3-F1
#
_entry.id   AF-A0A387HKY3-F1
#
_cell.length_a   1.000
_cell.length_b   1.000
_cell.length_c   1.000
_cell.angle_alpha   90.00
_cell.angle_beta   90.00
_cell.angle_gamma   90.00
#
_symmetry.space_group_name_H-M   'P 1'
#
loop_
_entity.id
_entity.type
_entity.pdbx_description
1 polymer ?
#
loop_
_entity_poly.entity_id
_entity_poly.type
_entity_poly.pdbx_seq_one_letter_code
_entity_poly.pdbx_strand_id
1 'polypeptide(L)'
;MRATLVAAGAVAAAGALLGPAPGPAGAAPGPTTPVPAAVVTAPGPSTPAPATPAATGPIITADPAGKVSPSGTVTLTGTYSCPASSATGPVFVSSSVGKGTADTGSVRYGLQSTVAQCDGAPHAWSNQGKLSGVSIAPGPTDVQATLVRLDKHGWLPLPAILATDRRQVNLLSAQD
;
A
#
# COMPACT_ATOMS: atom_id res chain seq x y z
N MET A 1 22.98 -34.97 -26.40
CA MET A 1 22.00 -35.89 -27.00
C MET A 1 20.85 -36.08 -26.01
N ARG A 2 19.60 -35.89 -26.48
CA ARG A 2 18.28 -36.29 -25.89
C ARG A 2 17.97 -35.78 -24.46
N ALA A 3 17.22 -34.71 -24.22
CA ALA A 3 15.81 -34.39 -24.55
C ALA A 3 14.76 -35.29 -23.89
N THR A 4 13.99 -34.74 -22.94
CA THR A 4 12.54 -34.99 -22.87
C THR A 4 11.82 -33.80 -22.24
N LEU A 5 10.80 -33.33 -22.96
CA LEU A 5 9.92 -32.20 -22.72
C LEU A 5 8.50 -32.77 -22.73
N VAL A 6 7.66 -32.51 -21.73
CA VAL A 6 6.20 -32.81 -21.72
C VAL A 6 5.53 -31.73 -20.85
N ALA A 7 4.95 -30.69 -21.45
CA ALA A 7 3.53 -30.52 -21.84
C ALA A 7 2.61 -30.33 -20.61
N ALA A 8 2.12 -29.11 -20.36
CA ALA A 8 0.91 -28.51 -20.95
C ALA A 8 -0.38 -29.18 -20.48
N GLY A 9 -1.10 -28.51 -19.60
CA GLY A 9 -2.48 -28.84 -19.22
C GLY A 9 -3.27 -27.55 -19.03
N ALA A 10 -3.94 -27.12 -20.10
CA ALA A 10 -5.02 -26.15 -20.06
C ALA A 10 -6.34 -26.93 -19.93
N VAL A 11 -7.23 -26.51 -19.02
CA VAL A 11 -8.64 -26.90 -19.05
C VAL A 11 -9.48 -25.64 -18.96
N ALA A 12 -10.37 -25.51 -19.92
CA ALA A 12 -11.29 -24.40 -20.11
C ALA A 12 -12.68 -24.70 -19.51
N ALA A 13 -13.41 -23.61 -19.33
CA ALA A 13 -14.84 -23.43 -19.62
C ALA A 13 -15.92 -23.67 -18.55
N ALA A 14 -16.76 -22.63 -18.48
CA ALA A 14 -18.23 -22.62 -18.47
C ALA A 14 -18.99 -22.91 -17.16
N GLY A 15 -19.88 -21.96 -16.83
CA GLY A 15 -20.91 -22.12 -15.80
C GLY A 15 -21.66 -20.82 -15.57
N ALA A 16 -22.54 -20.46 -16.50
CA ALA A 16 -23.51 -19.38 -16.32
C ALA A 16 -24.81 -19.91 -15.67
N LEU A 17 -25.55 -18.97 -15.06
CA LEU A 17 -27.00 -18.92 -14.88
C LEU A 17 -27.66 -19.35 -13.54
N LEU A 18 -28.50 -18.41 -13.07
CA LEU A 18 -29.82 -18.54 -12.43
C LEU A 18 -29.93 -18.71 -10.92
N GLY A 19 -30.52 -17.68 -10.30
CA GLY A 19 -31.26 -17.75 -9.04
C GLY A 19 -32.01 -16.44 -8.75
N PRO A 20 -33.35 -16.37 -8.94
CA PRO A 20 -34.15 -15.20 -8.59
C PRO A 20 -34.58 -15.25 -7.12
N ALA A 21 -34.55 -14.11 -6.43
CA ALA A 21 -35.12 -13.95 -5.09
C ALA A 21 -36.55 -13.37 -5.17
N PRO A 22 -37.48 -13.82 -4.30
CA PRO A 22 -38.91 -13.51 -4.37
C PRO A 22 -39.24 -12.11 -3.82
N GLY A 23 -40.22 -11.46 -4.43
CA GLY A 23 -40.74 -10.14 -4.03
C GLY A 23 -41.81 -10.20 -2.93
N PRO A 24 -42.28 -9.03 -2.46
CA PRO A 24 -43.53 -8.93 -1.72
C PRO A 24 -44.64 -8.25 -2.51
N ALA A 25 -45.78 -8.94 -2.53
CA ALA A 25 -47.16 -8.46 -2.34
C ALA A 25 -47.56 -7.04 -2.79
N GLY A 26 -48.30 -7.01 -3.91
CA GLY A 26 -49.69 -6.54 -4.00
C GLY A 26 -50.11 -5.22 -3.34
N ALA A 27 -50.40 -4.22 -4.17
CA ALA A 27 -51.43 -3.22 -3.93
C ALA A 27 -52.14 -2.87 -5.25
N ALA A 28 -53.46 -2.71 -5.16
CA ALA A 28 -54.50 -2.70 -6.19
C ALA A 28 -54.43 -1.58 -7.27
N PRO A 29 -55.19 -1.69 -8.38
CA PRO A 29 -55.16 -0.74 -9.50
C PRO A 29 -56.09 0.47 -9.28
N GLY A 30 -55.60 1.66 -9.64
CA GLY A 30 -56.39 2.90 -9.77
C GLY A 30 -56.47 3.36 -11.23
N PRO A 31 -57.54 4.06 -11.63
CA PRO A 31 -57.90 4.27 -13.03
C PRO A 31 -57.04 5.33 -13.75
N THR A 32 -56.92 5.13 -15.05
CA THR A 32 -56.26 5.94 -16.07
C THR A 32 -56.90 7.32 -16.25
N THR A 33 -56.09 8.38 -16.13
CA THR A 33 -56.36 9.72 -16.67
C THR A 33 -55.17 10.20 -17.52
N PRO A 34 -55.38 10.82 -18.69
CA PRO A 34 -54.29 11.16 -19.62
C PRO A 34 -53.81 12.64 -19.53
N VAL A 35 -52.54 12.86 -19.93
CA VAL A 35 -51.87 14.13 -20.40
C VAL A 35 -51.52 15.17 -19.30
N PRO A 36 -50.42 16.00 -19.32
CA PRO A 36 -49.44 16.38 -20.36
C PRO A 36 -47.92 16.26 -20.01
N ALA A 37 -47.06 16.49 -21.01
CA ALA A 37 -45.61 16.65 -20.92
C ALA A 37 -45.16 17.85 -20.06
N ALA A 38 -44.18 17.68 -19.17
CA ALA A 38 -43.37 18.78 -18.62
C ALA A 38 -42.08 18.32 -17.91
N VAL A 39 -41.03 19.11 -18.15
CA VAL A 39 -39.77 19.38 -17.40
C VAL A 39 -38.74 18.26 -17.15
N VAL A 40 -37.64 18.34 -17.91
CA VAL A 40 -36.32 17.81 -17.54
C VAL A 40 -35.81 18.58 -16.30
N THR A 41 -35.79 17.93 -15.15
CA THR A 41 -35.08 18.42 -13.96
C THR A 41 -33.58 18.28 -14.16
N ALA A 42 -32.87 19.41 -14.17
CA ALA A 42 -31.42 19.46 -14.18
C ALA A 42 -30.83 18.82 -12.90
N PRO A 43 -29.72 18.05 -12.98
CA PRO A 43 -29.00 17.60 -11.79
C PRO A 43 -28.44 18.82 -11.06
N GLY A 44 -28.80 18.97 -9.78
CA GLY A 44 -28.30 20.04 -8.91
C GLY A 44 -26.79 19.96 -8.67
N PRO A 45 -26.17 21.05 -8.17
CA PRO A 45 -24.74 21.13 -7.94
C PRO A 45 -24.30 20.08 -6.90
N SER A 46 -23.43 19.17 -7.33
CA SER A 46 -22.71 18.25 -6.44
C SER A 46 -21.93 19.06 -5.41
N THR A 47 -22.34 19.00 -4.15
CA THR A 47 -21.59 19.59 -3.04
C THR A 47 -20.24 18.87 -2.93
N PRO A 48 -19.09 19.58 -2.92
CA PRO A 48 -17.81 18.94 -2.66
C PRO A 48 -17.86 18.25 -1.30
N ALA A 49 -17.45 16.97 -1.24
CA ALA A 49 -17.27 16.28 0.03
C ALA A 49 -16.25 17.04 0.89
N PRO A 50 -16.45 17.14 2.22
CA PRO A 50 -15.45 17.74 3.08
C PRO A 50 -14.13 16.98 2.93
N ALA A 51 -13.09 17.69 2.50
CA ALA A 51 -11.72 17.17 2.54
C ALA A 51 -11.39 16.87 3.99
N THR A 52 -11.10 15.60 4.31
CA THR A 52 -10.54 15.21 5.60
C THR A 52 -9.34 16.11 5.87
N PRO A 53 -9.25 16.79 7.03
CA PRO A 53 -8.04 17.53 7.39
C PRO A 53 -6.87 16.57 7.27
N ALA A 54 -5.97 16.83 6.32
CA ALA A 54 -4.75 16.07 6.19
C ALA A 54 -4.05 16.12 7.55
N ALA A 55 -3.68 14.95 8.07
CA ALA A 55 -2.99 14.88 9.35
C ALA A 55 -1.82 15.88 9.34
N THR A 56 -1.85 16.83 10.27
CA THR A 56 -0.90 17.97 10.32
C THR A 56 0.52 17.55 10.70
N GLY A 57 0.77 16.24 10.81
CA GLY A 57 2.04 15.64 11.17
C GLY A 57 2.68 14.91 10.00
N PRO A 58 3.95 14.50 10.16
CA PRO A 58 4.62 13.62 9.22
C PRO A 58 3.90 12.27 9.12
N ILE A 59 3.83 11.74 7.90
CA ILE A 59 3.19 10.46 7.57
C ILE A 59 4.12 9.70 6.64
N ILE A 60 4.19 8.38 6.83
CA ILE A 60 4.81 7.47 5.90
C ILE A 60 3.90 6.27 5.72
N THR A 61 3.92 5.67 4.53
CA THR A 61 3.16 4.47 4.21
C THR A 61 3.97 3.63 3.24
N ALA A 62 4.05 2.32 3.52
CA ALA A 62 4.55 1.32 2.59
C ALA A 62 3.42 0.82 1.70
N ASP A 63 3.76 0.58 0.43
CA ASP A 63 2.86 -0.06 -0.52
C ASP A 63 2.49 -1.47 -0.06
N PRO A 64 1.28 -1.96 -0.35
CA PRO A 64 0.83 -3.29 0.06
C PRO A 64 1.60 -4.42 -0.65
N ALA A 65 2.32 -4.11 -1.73
CA ALA A 65 3.16 -5.03 -2.47
C ALA A 65 4.61 -4.54 -2.52
N GLY A 66 5.55 -5.46 -2.37
CA GLY A 66 6.98 -5.25 -2.59
C GLY A 66 7.52 -6.25 -3.60
N LYS A 67 8.79 -6.14 -3.97
CA LYS A 67 9.45 -7.08 -4.89
C LYS A 67 10.63 -7.76 -4.22
N VAL A 68 10.86 -9.02 -4.56
CA VAL A 68 12.09 -9.74 -4.22
C VAL A 68 12.69 -10.34 -5.48
N SER A 69 13.96 -10.04 -5.75
CA SER A 69 14.68 -10.58 -6.90
C SER A 69 15.13 -12.02 -6.66
N PRO A 70 15.47 -12.79 -7.72
CA PRO A 70 16.09 -14.11 -7.57
C PRO A 70 17.40 -14.08 -6.77
N SER A 71 18.11 -12.94 -6.79
CA SER A 71 19.33 -12.72 -6.03
C SER A 71 19.11 -12.39 -4.55
N GLY A 72 17.85 -12.29 -4.10
CA GLY A 72 17.44 -12.01 -2.72
C GLY A 72 17.42 -10.54 -2.35
N THR A 73 17.45 -9.63 -3.33
CA THR A 73 17.30 -8.19 -3.09
C THR A 73 15.81 -7.87 -2.94
N VAL A 74 15.43 -7.33 -1.79
CA VAL A 74 14.08 -6.83 -1.54
C VAL A 74 14.01 -5.37 -1.96
N THR A 75 12.93 -5.01 -2.63
CA THR A 75 12.57 -3.62 -2.98
C THR A 75 11.24 -3.29 -2.34
N LEU A 76 11.24 -2.21 -1.55
CA LEU A 76 10.06 -1.65 -0.93
C LEU A 76 9.84 -0.23 -1.43
N THR A 77 8.58 0.10 -1.66
CA THR A 77 8.15 1.42 -2.13
C THR A 77 6.98 1.93 -1.28
N GLY A 78 6.69 3.20 -1.43
CA GLY A 78 5.49 3.81 -0.87
C GLY A 78 5.52 5.32 -0.97
N THR A 79 4.75 5.97 -0.10
CA THR A 79 4.64 7.43 -0.05
C THR A 79 4.95 7.96 1.34
N TYR A 80 5.51 9.16 1.41
CA TYR A 80 5.67 9.90 2.65
C TYR A 80 5.27 11.36 2.44
N SER A 81 4.93 12.04 3.53
CA SER A 81 4.80 13.49 3.57
C SER A 81 5.30 13.97 4.92
N CYS A 82 6.04 15.07 4.95
CA CYS A 82 6.45 15.69 6.19
C CYS A 82 6.43 17.22 6.05
N PRO A 83 5.92 17.95 7.07
CA PRO A 83 5.84 19.40 7.00
C PRO A 83 7.25 20.01 7.00
N ALA A 84 7.40 21.20 6.41
CA ALA A 84 8.68 21.92 6.39
C ALA A 84 9.26 22.18 7.80
N SER A 85 8.42 22.29 8.83
CA SER A 85 8.83 22.38 10.23
C SER A 85 9.58 21.14 10.73
N SER A 86 9.46 20.00 10.04
CA SER A 86 10.22 18.78 10.34
C SER A 86 11.66 18.84 9.81
N ALA A 87 12.00 19.77 8.92
CA ALA A 87 13.34 19.91 8.32
C ALA A 87 14.35 20.66 9.22
N THR A 88 14.19 20.62 10.55
CA THR A 88 15.15 21.21 11.51
C THR A 88 16.48 20.47 11.56
N GLY A 89 16.54 19.28 10.95
CA GLY A 89 17.72 18.46 10.73
C GLY A 89 17.50 17.56 9.50
N PRO A 90 18.50 16.78 9.06
CA PRO A 90 18.31 15.87 7.94
C PRO A 90 17.29 14.78 8.32
N VAL A 91 16.35 14.55 7.41
CA VAL A 91 15.29 13.55 7.56
C VAL A 91 15.56 12.41 6.57
N PHE A 92 15.31 11.18 7.01
CA PHE A 92 15.54 9.97 6.25
C PHE A 92 14.29 9.10 6.23
N VAL A 93 14.02 8.50 5.08
CA VAL A 93 13.11 7.36 4.94
C VAL A 93 13.93 6.09 5.12
N SER A 94 13.78 5.45 6.27
CA SER A 94 14.37 4.16 6.56
C SER A 94 13.35 3.05 6.38
N SER A 95 13.80 1.87 5.93
CA SER A 95 12.92 0.72 5.78
C SER A 95 13.59 -0.56 6.29
N SER A 96 12.79 -1.51 6.76
CA SER A 96 13.24 -2.80 7.26
C SER A 96 12.20 -3.89 7.05
N VAL A 97 12.67 -5.12 7.01
CA VAL A 97 11.85 -6.33 6.86
C VAL A 97 12.01 -7.21 8.10
N GLY A 98 10.89 -7.68 8.64
CA GLY A 98 10.84 -8.66 9.71
C GLY A 98 10.93 -10.08 9.15
N LYS A 99 11.76 -10.92 9.78
CA LYS A 99 11.78 -12.36 9.55
C LYS A 99 11.83 -13.10 10.88
N GLY A 100 10.96 -14.09 11.02
CA GLY A 100 10.81 -14.92 12.21
C GLY A 100 9.36 -15.35 12.36
N THR A 101 9.10 -16.35 13.21
CA THR A 101 7.75 -16.77 13.58
C THR A 101 7.36 -16.18 14.93
N ALA A 102 6.08 -16.21 15.27
CA ALA A 102 5.60 -15.85 16.60
C ALA A 102 6.35 -16.63 17.72
N ASP A 103 6.78 -17.86 17.43
CA ASP A 103 7.45 -18.76 18.38
C ASP A 103 8.95 -18.46 18.57
N THR A 104 9.60 -17.84 17.57
CA THR A 104 11.06 -17.60 17.58
C THR A 104 11.45 -16.13 17.76
N GLY A 105 10.46 -15.24 17.73
CA GLY A 105 10.67 -13.80 17.72
C GLY A 105 11.03 -13.29 16.33
N SER A 106 10.52 -12.11 15.97
CA SER A 106 10.79 -11.49 14.67
C SER A 106 12.07 -10.65 14.73
N VAL A 107 13.11 -11.07 14.01
CA VAL A 107 14.31 -10.25 13.79
C VAL A 107 14.04 -9.28 12.66
N ARG A 108 14.32 -7.99 12.86
CA ARG A 108 14.20 -6.98 11.81
C ARG A 108 15.53 -6.69 11.16
N TYR A 109 15.53 -6.70 9.84
CA TYR A 109 16.69 -6.44 9.03
C TYR A 109 16.50 -5.12 8.29
N GLY A 110 17.41 -4.18 8.51
CA GLY A 110 17.43 -2.91 7.80
C GLY A 110 17.68 -3.12 6.31
N LEU A 111 16.93 -2.39 5.49
CA LEU A 111 17.28 -2.14 4.11
C LEU A 111 18.01 -0.80 4.02
N GLN A 112 18.19 -0.29 2.80
CA GLN A 112 18.67 1.07 2.59
C GLN A 112 17.76 2.12 3.22
N SER A 113 18.33 3.31 3.38
CA SER A 113 17.61 4.53 3.73
C SER A 113 17.92 5.61 2.69
N THR A 114 16.96 6.49 2.45
CA THR A 114 17.05 7.60 1.49
C THR A 114 16.75 8.92 2.20
N VAL A 115 17.33 10.02 1.74
CA VAL A 115 17.05 11.35 2.31
C VAL A 115 15.62 11.76 1.95
N ALA A 116 14.87 12.24 2.92
CA ALA A 116 13.51 12.73 2.75
C ALA A 116 13.50 14.23 2.45
N GLN A 117 12.60 14.66 1.57
CA GLN A 117 12.29 16.04 1.31
C GLN A 117 11.05 16.44 2.11
N CYS A 118 11.22 17.31 3.12
CA CYS A 118 10.12 17.81 3.92
C CYS A 118 9.70 19.21 3.45
N ASP A 119 8.73 19.25 2.56
CA ASP A 119 8.08 20.45 2.02
C ASP A 119 6.55 20.45 2.23
N GLY A 120 6.02 19.43 2.90
CA GLY A 120 4.58 19.22 3.11
C GLY A 120 3.87 18.51 1.96
N ALA A 121 4.54 18.29 0.82
CA ALA A 121 3.96 17.54 -0.30
C ALA A 121 4.14 16.02 -0.11
N PRO A 122 3.30 15.19 -0.76
CA PRO A 122 3.53 13.76 -0.83
C PRO A 122 4.68 13.45 -1.81
N HIS A 123 5.61 12.61 -1.34
CA HIS A 123 6.76 12.13 -2.10
C HIS A 123 6.77 10.60 -2.14
N ALA A 124 7.18 10.05 -3.27
CA ALA A 124 7.43 8.62 -3.38
C ALA A 124 8.79 8.26 -2.75
N TRP A 125 8.90 7.07 -2.19
CA TRP A 125 10.16 6.51 -1.72
C TRP A 125 10.37 5.11 -2.27
N SER A 126 11.63 4.72 -2.44
CA SER A 126 12.03 3.39 -2.86
C SER A 126 13.35 3.02 -2.18
N ASN A 127 13.32 1.97 -1.37
CA ASN A 127 14.51 1.45 -0.70
C ASN A 127 14.72 -0.01 -1.07
N GLN A 128 15.98 -0.39 -1.26
CA GLN A 128 16.37 -1.75 -1.59
C GLN A 128 17.32 -2.31 -0.55
N GLY A 129 17.39 -3.63 -0.42
CA GLY A 129 18.38 -4.26 0.44
C GLY A 129 18.50 -5.74 0.20
N LYS A 130 19.73 -6.25 0.31
CA LYS A 130 20.02 -7.68 0.29
C LYS A 130 20.42 -8.13 1.68
N LEU A 131 19.86 -9.24 2.10
CA LEU A 131 20.04 -9.79 3.43
C LEU A 131 21.14 -10.84 3.41
N SER A 132 22.28 -10.51 4.02
CA SER A 132 23.39 -11.46 4.12
C SER A 132 23.05 -12.60 5.07
N GLY A 133 23.21 -13.85 4.62
CA GLY A 133 22.96 -15.04 5.42
C GLY A 133 21.49 -15.40 5.64
N VAL A 134 20.57 -14.66 5.01
CA VAL A 134 19.12 -14.84 5.18
C VAL A 134 18.42 -14.73 3.83
N SER A 135 17.67 -15.76 3.43
CA SER A 135 16.82 -15.70 2.25
C SER A 135 15.44 -15.17 2.62
N ILE A 136 14.93 -14.18 1.88
CA ILE A 136 13.51 -13.81 1.92
C ILE A 136 12.84 -14.41 0.69
N ALA A 137 11.77 -15.17 0.93
CA ALA A 137 10.96 -15.75 -0.12
C ALA A 137 9.79 -14.80 -0.46
N PRO A 138 9.24 -14.88 -1.67
CA PRO A 138 7.98 -14.24 -2.01
C PRO A 138 6.86 -14.67 -1.04
N GLY A 139 5.96 -13.73 -0.75
CA GLY A 139 4.81 -13.95 0.13
C GLY A 139 4.66 -12.89 1.22
N PRO A 140 3.76 -13.13 2.18
CA PRO A 140 3.50 -12.22 3.28
C PRO A 140 4.74 -11.97 4.15
N THR A 141 5.12 -10.70 4.33
CA THR A 141 6.28 -10.29 5.12
C THR A 141 5.94 -9.06 5.95
N ASP A 142 6.37 -9.04 7.22
CA ASP A 142 6.28 -7.86 8.08
C ASP A 142 7.28 -6.80 7.61
N VAL A 143 6.81 -5.59 7.36
CA VAL A 143 7.61 -4.46 6.90
C VAL A 143 7.45 -3.29 7.84
N GLN A 144 8.53 -2.55 8.03
CA GLN A 144 8.49 -1.25 8.68
C GLN A 144 9.15 -0.18 7.81
N ALA A 145 8.43 0.90 7.59
CA ALA A 145 8.96 2.15 7.05
C ALA A 145 8.92 3.23 8.14
N THR A 146 9.96 4.04 8.23
CA THR A 146 10.13 5.01 9.30
C THR A 146 10.69 6.31 8.74
N LEU A 147 10.05 7.44 9.06
CA LEU A 147 10.67 8.76 8.91
C LEU A 147 11.47 9.07 10.17
N VAL A 148 12.78 9.27 10.00
CA VAL A 148 13.72 9.56 11.09
C VAL A 148 14.39 10.89 10.81
N ARG A 149 14.34 11.82 11.77
CA ARG A 149 15.15 13.04 11.76
C ARG A 149 16.37 12.85 12.63
N LEU A 150 17.51 13.40 12.24
CA LEU A 150 18.66 13.50 13.12
C LEU A 150 18.71 14.91 13.73
N ASP A 151 18.44 14.98 15.02
CA ASP A 151 18.53 16.21 15.81
C ASP A 151 19.95 16.33 16.39
N LYS A 152 20.57 17.51 16.23
CA LYS A 152 21.89 17.77 16.81
C LYS A 152 21.74 18.09 18.29
N HIS A 153 22.23 17.20 19.16
CA HIS A 153 22.34 17.44 20.59
C HIS A 153 23.82 17.48 20.97
N GLY A 154 24.40 18.68 21.01
CA GLY A 154 25.85 18.84 21.15
C GLY A 154 26.59 18.28 19.94
N TRP A 155 27.50 17.34 20.16
CA TRP A 155 28.28 16.68 19.10
C TRP A 155 27.62 15.42 18.53
N LEU A 156 26.62 14.85 19.22
CA LEU A 156 26.02 13.58 18.85
C LEU A 156 24.67 13.81 18.12
N PRO A 157 24.52 13.36 16.86
CA PRO A 157 23.22 13.34 16.21
C PRO A 157 22.34 12.26 16.85
N LEU A 158 21.18 12.65 17.38
CA LEU A 158 20.21 11.73 17.96
C LEU A 158 19.04 11.51 17.00
N PRO A 159 18.57 10.27 16.82
CA PRO A 159 17.41 9.98 15.99
C PRO A 159 16.11 10.36 16.71
N ALA A 160 15.28 11.15 16.03
CA ALA A 160 13.90 11.43 16.39
C ALA A 160 12.96 10.75 15.37
N ILE A 161 12.12 9.84 15.85
CA ILE A 161 11.14 9.16 15.02
C ILE A 161 9.98 10.11 14.77
N LEU A 162 9.79 10.49 13.51
CA LEU A 162 8.72 11.40 13.08
C LEU A 162 7.44 10.63 12.78
N ALA A 163 7.57 9.54 12.02
CA ALA A 163 6.45 8.68 11.65
C ALA A 163 6.93 7.24 11.47
N THR A 164 6.04 6.29 11.68
CA THR A 164 6.31 4.86 11.47
C THR A 164 5.08 4.20 10.88
N ASP A 165 5.30 3.42 9.85
CA ASP A 165 4.32 2.48 9.32
C ASP A 165 4.85 1.06 9.51
N ARG A 166 4.03 0.21 10.13
CA ARG A 166 4.32 -1.22 10.34
C ARG A 166 3.15 -2.00 9.81
N ARG A 167 3.40 -2.82 8.79
CA ARG A 167 2.33 -3.58 8.15
C ARG A 167 2.88 -4.80 7.44
N GLN A 168 1.97 -5.73 7.18
CA GLN A 168 2.24 -6.86 6.31
C GLN A 168 2.17 -6.41 4.85
N VAL A 169 3.22 -6.73 4.10
CA VAL A 169 3.37 -6.47 2.67
C VAL A 169 3.52 -7.80 1.96
N ASN A 170 2.90 -7.94 0.79
CA ASN A 170 3.08 -9.13 -0.03
C ASN A 170 4.30 -8.94 -0.96
N LEU A 171 5.35 -9.72 -0.73
CA LEU A 171 6.53 -9.71 -1.61
C LEU A 171 6.27 -10.56 -2.84
N LEU A 172 6.32 -9.93 -4.00
CA LEU A 172 6.17 -10.57 -5.29
C LEU A 172 7.55 -10.91 -5.85
N SER A 173 7.67 -12.03 -6.56
CA SER A 173 8.87 -12.31 -7.34
C SER A 173 9.04 -11.24 -8.41
N ALA A 174 10.20 -10.57 -8.43
CA ALA A 174 10.59 -9.81 -9.61
C ALA A 174 10.97 -10.80 -10.73
N GLN A 175 10.46 -10.58 -11.93
CA GLN A 175 10.97 -11.24 -13.13
C GLN A 175 12.00 -10.29 -13.75
N ASP A 176 13.21 -10.80 -13.93
CA ASP A 176 14.26 -10.14 -14.71
C ASP A 176 13.95 -10.23 -16.21
#